data_AF-A0A1R3KN38-F1
#
_entry.id   AF-A0A1R3KN38-F1
#
_cell.length_a   1.000
_cell.length_b   1.000
_cell.length_c   1.000
_cell.angle_alpha   90.00
_cell.angle_beta   90.00
_cell.angle_gamma   90.00
#
_symmetry.space_group_name_H-M   'P 1'
#
loop_
_entity.id
_entity.type
_entity.pdbx_description
1 polymer ?
#
loop_
_entity_poly.entity_id
_entity_poly.type
_entity_poly.pdbx_seq_one_letter_code
_entity_poly.pdbx_strand_id
1 'polypeptide(L)' 'MPCCHANCAIWRIGGEPDNFLDPCYSKETYLRAYQFSLHPITGSHEWKKLNQEKPLPFATIEGEEKAWETKAKEEKGA' A
#
# COMPACT_ATOMS: atom_id res chain seq x y z
N MET A 1 0.85 7.97 3.65
CA MET A 1 1.87 8.84 3.03
C MET A 1 1.46 9.20 1.61
N PRO A 2 1.56 10.46 1.16
CA PRO A 2 1.28 10.87 -0.21
C PRO A 2 2.25 10.18 -1.18
N CYS A 3 1.77 9.87 -2.40
CA CYS A 3 2.62 9.33 -3.46
C CYS A 3 3.58 10.39 -4.02
N CYS A 4 4.56 9.99 -4.83
CA CYS A 4 5.53 10.94 -5.42
C CYS A 4 4.84 12.07 -6.22
N HIS A 5 3.78 11.76 -6.98
CA HIS A 5 3.02 12.76 -7.73
C HIS A 5 2.33 13.79 -6.81
N ALA A 6 1.75 13.33 -5.70
CA ALA A 6 1.09 14.19 -4.73
C ALA A 6 2.10 15.14 -4.04
N ASN A 7 3.27 14.63 -3.64
CA ASN A 7 4.33 15.46 -3.06
C ASN A 7 4.79 16.57 -4.03
N CYS A 8 5.00 16.23 -5.31
CA CYS A 8 5.36 17.21 -6.33
C CYS A 8 4.29 18.30 -6.50
N ALA A 9 3.00 17.92 -6.52
CA ALA A 9 1.91 18.88 -6.64
C ALA A 9 1.82 19.79 -5.41
N ILE A 10 1.97 19.23 -4.20
CA ILE A 10 1.97 19.97 -2.93
C ILE A 10 3.11 21.00 -2.91
N TRP A 11 4.33 20.60 -3.25
CA TRP A 11 5.44 21.55 -3.33
C TRP A 11 5.25 22.63 -4.39
N ARG A 12 4.64 22.28 -5.54
CA ARG A 12 4.37 23.25 -6.61
C ARG A 12 3.42 24.37 -6.17
N ILE A 13 2.49 24.08 -5.26
CA ILE A 13 1.57 25.09 -4.71
C ILE A 13 2.13 25.76 -3.44
N GLY A 14 3.39 25.51 -3.08
CA GLY A 14 4.02 26.04 -1.86
C GLY A 14 3.54 25.38 -0.57
N GLY A 15 2.87 24.24 -0.67
CA GLY A 15 2.42 23.46 0.48
C GLY A 15 3.54 22.59 1.06
N GLU A 16 3.30 22.13 2.28
CA GLU A 16 4.20 21.26 3.03
C GLU A 16 3.53 19.86 3.11
N PRO A 17 4.18 18.79 2.61
CA PRO A 17 3.57 17.45 2.52
C PRO A 17 3.14 16.83 3.85
N ASP A 18 3.81 17.14 4.95
CA ASP A 18 3.49 16.57 6.26
C ASP A 18 2.10 17.02 6.74
N ASN A 19 1.63 18.20 6.33
CA ASN A 19 0.26 18.65 6.57
C ASN A 19 -0.83 17.77 5.92
N PHE A 20 -0.47 16.91 4.97
CA PHE A 20 -1.39 15.99 4.30
C PHE A 20 -1.26 14.55 4.82
N LEU A 21 -0.44 14.34 5.85
CA LEU A 21 -0.32 13.05 6.52
C LEU A 21 -1.46 12.84 7.51
N ASP A 22 -1.99 11.62 7.51
CA ASP A 22 -2.88 11.21 8.58
C ASP A 22 -2.12 11.22 9.92
N PRO A 23 -2.71 11.71 11.03
CA PRO A 23 -2.08 11.75 12.34
C PRO A 23 -1.52 10.41 12.83
N CYS A 24 -2.00 9.28 12.31
CA CYS A 24 -1.47 7.95 12.61
C CYS A 24 0.00 7.77 12.18
N TYR A 25 0.47 8.55 11.20
CA TYR A 25 1.85 8.52 10.71
C TYR A 25 2.76 9.54 11.41
N SER A 26 2.25 10.32 12.37
CA SER A 26 3.09 11.26 13.11
C SER A 26 4.11 10.55 13.99
N LYS A 27 5.28 11.20 14.19
CA LYS A 27 6.30 10.73 15.12
C LYS A 27 5.75 10.50 16.53
N GLU A 28 4.86 11.39 16.98
CA GLU A 28 4.21 11.26 18.28
C GLU A 28 3.39 9.97 18.38
N THR A 29 2.57 9.67 17.36
CA THR A 29 1.78 8.43 17.34
C THR A 29 2.67 7.21 17.30
N TYR A 30 3.77 7.24 16.53
CA TYR A 30 4.76 6.17 16.52
C TYR A 30 5.35 5.95 17.93
N LEU A 31 5.81 7.00 18.59
CA LEU A 31 6.38 6.89 19.93
C LEU A 31 5.36 6.37 20.94
N ARG A 32 4.09 6.81 20.87
CA ARG A 32 3.01 6.31 21.72
C ARG A 32 2.71 4.82 21.47
N ALA A 33 2.69 4.39 20.21
CA ALA A 33 2.44 2.98 19.87
C ALA A 33 3.54 2.05 20.40
N TYR A 34 4.79 2.52 20.36
CA TYR A 34 5.97 1.77 20.79
C TYR A 34 6.49 2.19 22.18
N GLN A 35 5.69 2.91 22.98
CA GLN A 35 6.12 3.40 24.29
C GLN A 35 6.33 2.26 25.30
N PHE A 36 5.72 1.10 25.04
CA PHE A 36 5.82 -0.09 25.88
C PHE A 36 6.88 -1.05 25.34
N SER A 37 7.53 -1.79 26.23
CA SER A 37 8.51 -2.79 25.84
C SER A 37 7.87 -3.89 25.00
N LEU A 38 8.35 -4.04 23.77
CA LEU A 38 8.05 -5.20 22.94
C LEU A 38 8.87 -6.38 23.44
N HIS A 39 8.19 -7.41 23.94
CA HIS A 39 8.87 -8.65 24.27
C HIS A 39 9.30 -9.33 22.97
N PRO A 40 10.55 -9.81 22.88
CA PRO A 40 10.99 -10.57 21.72
C PRO A 40 10.12 -11.82 21.60
N ILE A 41 9.73 -12.14 20.38
CA ILE A 41 9.03 -13.38 20.06
C ILE A 41 10.03 -14.29 19.34
N THR A 42 10.30 -15.45 19.92
CA THR A 42 11.38 -16.37 19.51
C THR A 42 11.08 -17.03 18.16
N GLY A 43 9.80 -17.18 17.81
CA GLY A 43 9.42 -17.67 16.48
C GLY A 43 7.92 -17.60 16.19
N SER A 44 7.55 -17.93 14.95
CA SER A 44 6.17 -17.89 14.48
C SER A 44 5.21 -18.82 15.25
N HIS A 45 5.75 -19.85 15.91
CA HIS A 45 4.96 -20.77 16.74
C HIS A 45 4.42 -20.13 18.03
N GLU A 46 5.05 -19.06 18.52
CA GLU A 46 4.60 -18.29 19.68
C GLU A 46 3.62 -17.18 19.31
N TRP A 47 3.36 -16.98 18.02
CA TRP A 47 2.40 -15.97 17.57
C TRP A 47 1.00 -16.37 18.01
N LYS A 48 0.25 -15.41 18.55
CA LYS A 48 -1.15 -15.62 18.90
C LYS A 48 -1.93 -16.03 17.65
N LYS A 49 -2.43 -17.26 17.61
CA LYS A 49 -3.34 -17.72 16.56
C LYS A 49 -4.64 -16.95 16.68
N LEU A 50 -4.98 -16.20 15.65
CA LEU A 50 -6.25 -15.49 15.57
C LEU A 50 -7.29 -16.49 15.07
N ASN A 51 -8.44 -16.56 15.75
CA ASN A 51 -9.64 -17.27 15.25
C ASN A 51 -10.34 -16.41 14.19
N GLN A 52 -9.57 -15.90 13.22
CA GLN A 52 -10.07 -15.09 12.13
C GLN A 52 -9.97 -15.90 10.85
N GLU A 53 -11.00 -15.83 10.03
CA GLU A 53 -10.98 -16.44 8.71
C GLU A 53 -9.87 -15.81 7.87
N LYS A 54 -9.11 -16.65 7.17
CA LYS A 54 -8.05 -16.19 6.28
C LYS A 54 -8.69 -15.24 5.25
N PRO A 55 -8.15 -14.03 5.04
CA PRO A 55 -8.69 -13.16 4.01
C PRO A 55 -8.69 -13.89 2.68
N LEU A 56 -9.81 -13.80 1.96
CA LEU A 56 -9.92 -14.35 0.62
C LEU A 56 -8.81 -13.74 -0.24
N PRO A 57 -8.20 -14.52 -1.16
CA PRO A 57 -7.31 -13.93 -2.14
C PRO A 57 -8.04 -12.81 -2.88
N PHE A 58 -7.31 -11.76 -3.28
CA PHE A 58 -7.88 -10.81 -4.22
C PHE A 58 -8.38 -11.61 -5.43
N ALA A 59 -9.62 -11.37 -5.86
CA ALA A 59 -10.12 -12.03 -7.04
C ALA A 59 -9.18 -11.70 -8.20
N THR A 60 -8.49 -12.70 -8.74
CA THR A 60 -7.95 -12.59 -10.09
C THR A 60 -9.13 -12.26 -10.98
N ILE A 61 -9.08 -11.10 -11.62
CA ILE A 61 -10.02 -10.74 -12.67
C ILE A 61 -9.82 -11.79 -13.76
N GLU A 62 -10.64 -12.84 -13.76
CA GLU A 62 -10.66 -13.81 -14.84
C GLU A 62 -11.24 -13.10 -16.07
N GLY A 63 -10.38 -12.49 -16.90
CA GLY A 63 -10.86 -11.96 -18.18
C GLY A 63 -10.13 -10.78 -18.85
N GLU A 64 -8.94 -10.35 -18.43
CA GLU A 64 -8.16 -9.38 -19.24
C GLU A 64 -6.99 -10.05 -19.96
N GLU A 65 -7.32 -10.99 -20.84
CA GLU A 65 -6.38 -11.43 -21.87
C GLU A 65 -6.22 -10.33 -22.93
N LYS A 66 -5.15 -9.55 -22.75
CA LYS A 66 -4.29 -9.00 -23.83
C LYS A 66 -4.98 -8.17 -24.92
N ALA A 67 -5.64 -7.07 -24.55
CA ALA A 67 -6.08 -6.04 -25.52
C ALA A 67 -4.94 -5.37 -26.32
N TRP A 68 -3.68 -5.54 -25.93
CA TRP A 68 -2.52 -5.01 -26.66
C TRP A 68 -2.11 -5.89 -27.86
N GLU A 69 -2.41 -7.19 -27.84
CA GLU A 69 -2.07 -8.11 -28.94
C GLU A 69 -3.02 -7.96 -30.13
N THR A 70 -4.26 -7.51 -29.91
CA THR A 70 -5.24 -7.28 -30.97
C THR A 70 -4.89 -6.07 -31.82
N LYS A 71 -4.37 -4.99 -31.22
CA LYS A 71 -3.88 -3.81 -31.98
C LYS A 71 -2.68 -4.13 -32.89
N ALA A 72 -1.78 -5.03 -32.47
CA ALA A 72 -0.61 -5.41 -33.25
C ALA A 72 -0.93 -6.24 -34.51
N LYS A 73 -2.12 -6.86 -34.57
CA LYS A 73 -2.59 -7.60 -35.76
C LYS A 73 -3.30 -6.71 -36.78
N GLU A 74 -3.90 -5.61 -36.34
CA GLU A 74 -4.58 -4.66 -37.23
C GLU A 74 -3.58 -3.79 -38.02
N GLU A 75 -2.44 -3.44 -37.42
CA GLU A 75 -1.39 -2.64 -38.10
C GLU A 75 -0.54 -3.43 -39.11
N LYS A 76 -0.68 -4.76 -39.20
CA LYS A 76 0.05 -5.61 -40.15
C LYS A 76 -0.78 -6.09 -41.35
N GLY A 77 -2.01 -5.59 -41.48
CA GLY A 77 -2.90 -5.87 -42.61
C GLY A 77 -3.38 -4.60 -43.28
N ALA A 78 -2.48 -3.84 -43.88
CA ALA A 78 -2.76 -2.73 -44.80
C ALA A 78 -1.75 -2.74 -45.95
#